data_AF-A0A2E8IWV1-F1
#
_entry.id   AF-A0A2E8IWV1-F1
#
_cell.length_a   1.000
_cell.length_b   1.000
_cell.length_c   1.000
_cell.angle_alpha   90.00
_cell.angle_beta   90.00
_cell.angle_gamma   90.00
#
_symmetry.space_group_name_H-M   'P 1'
#
loop_
_entity.id
_entity.type
_entity.pdbx_description
1 polymer ?
#
loop_
_entity_poly.entity_id
_entity_poly.type
_entity_poly.pdbx_seq_one_letter_code
_entity_poly.pdbx_strand_id
1 'polypeptide(L)'
;MTIGIAIDLKSEVKVRLPLGWTMAKKKTDAGLPKWAVPIWEKMGSPSIDDYESVHNGELLERRHGLRKDDLVEILLDARAFKEGDDIIVKGRLLSSGKTSIEILTDAGDTVYLARDVIVKIKLIAHTRPAYIDDKELLAFERADMKRRSSLHEKVEKEVKGRQDDSHLWG
;
A
#
# COMPACT_ATOMS: atom_id res chain seq x y z
N MET A 1 40.38 19.76 -62.07
CA MET A 1 40.99 19.30 -60.80
C MET A 1 40.05 19.69 -59.68
N THR A 2 39.38 18.70 -59.12
CA THR A 2 38.24 18.81 -58.20
C THR A 2 38.76 19.03 -56.78
N ILE A 3 38.32 20.09 -56.09
CA ILE A 3 38.68 20.35 -54.69
C ILE A 3 37.58 19.73 -53.82
N GLY A 4 37.97 18.75 -53.01
CA GLY A 4 37.07 17.93 -52.20
C GLY A 4 36.46 18.70 -51.03
N ILE A 5 35.16 18.49 -50.84
CA ILE A 5 34.40 18.90 -49.65
C ILE A 5 34.68 17.84 -48.57
N ALA A 6 35.30 18.25 -47.47
CA ALA A 6 35.45 17.41 -46.27
C ALA A 6 34.13 17.46 -45.49
N ILE A 7 33.42 16.34 -45.43
CA ILE A 7 32.23 16.15 -44.59
C ILE A 7 32.71 15.47 -43.29
N ASP A 8 32.63 16.19 -42.18
CA ASP A 8 32.90 15.68 -40.83
C ASP A 8 31.74 14.78 -40.39
N LEU A 9 31.95 13.46 -40.42
CA LEU A 9 31.02 12.45 -39.91
C LEU A 9 31.41 12.08 -38.47
N LYS A 10 31.04 12.92 -37.51
CA LYS A 10 30.95 12.51 -36.10
C LYS A 10 29.58 11.88 -35.83
N SER A 11 29.52 10.56 -35.94
CA SER A 11 28.43 9.78 -35.37
C SER A 11 28.54 9.78 -33.85
N GLU A 12 27.82 10.68 -33.17
CA GLU A 12 27.59 10.58 -31.74
C GLU A 12 26.57 9.47 -31.46
N VAL A 13 27.07 8.26 -31.21
CA VAL A 13 26.28 7.23 -30.53
C VAL A 13 26.18 7.65 -29.06
N LYS A 14 25.07 8.29 -28.70
CA LYS A 14 24.74 8.59 -27.31
C LYS A 14 24.36 7.29 -26.60
N VAL A 15 25.36 6.63 -26.01
CA VAL A 15 25.17 5.46 -25.15
C VAL A 15 24.29 5.90 -23.97
N ARG A 16 23.02 5.50 -24.00
CA ARG A 16 22.07 5.71 -22.91
C ARG A 16 22.57 4.90 -21.71
N LEU A 17 22.99 5.61 -20.66
CA LEU A 17 23.45 5.01 -19.39
C LEU A 17 22.44 3.96 -18.89
N PRO A 18 22.92 2.85 -18.29
CA PRO A 18 22.04 1.80 -17.82
C PRO A 18 21.12 2.32 -16.71
N LEU A 19 19.82 2.03 -16.86
CA LEU A 19 18.83 2.17 -15.80
C LEU A 19 19.29 1.41 -14.55
N GLY A 20 19.10 2.04 -13.39
CA GLY A 20 18.99 1.33 -12.11
C GLY A 20 20.09 1.60 -11.10
N TRP A 21 20.51 2.86 -10.91
CA TRP A 21 21.12 3.24 -9.63
C TRP A 21 20.02 3.18 -8.56
N THR A 22 19.89 2.06 -7.86
CA THR A 22 19.17 2.05 -6.58
C THR A 22 19.96 2.93 -5.62
N MET A 23 19.60 4.22 -5.59
CA MET A 23 20.07 5.16 -4.57
C MET A 23 19.82 4.49 -3.22
N ALA A 24 20.89 4.14 -2.50
CA ALA A 24 20.79 3.65 -1.14
C ALA A 24 20.04 4.72 -0.34
N LYS A 25 18.76 4.45 -0.06
CA LYS A 25 17.91 5.40 0.64
C LYS A 25 18.56 5.66 1.99
N LYS A 26 18.89 6.93 2.26
CA LYS A 26 19.41 7.36 3.56
C LYS A 26 18.37 6.98 4.62
N LYS A 27 18.69 5.96 5.42
CA LYS A 27 17.88 5.51 6.55
C LYS A 27 18.05 6.50 7.71
N THR A 28 17.00 6.76 8.46
CA THR A 28 17.06 7.48 9.74
C THR A 28 17.53 6.55 10.85
N ASP A 29 17.73 7.08 12.07
CA ASP A 29 18.11 6.27 13.24
C ASP A 29 17.10 5.14 13.51
N ALA A 30 15.83 5.35 13.16
CA ALA A 30 14.77 4.33 13.22
C ALA A 30 14.83 3.29 12.07
N GLY A 31 15.89 3.26 11.26
CA GLY A 31 16.04 2.33 10.13
C GLY A 31 15.08 2.58 8.94
N LEU A 32 14.20 3.56 9.05
CA LEU A 32 13.19 3.90 8.06
C LEU A 32 13.73 4.80 6.93
N PRO A 33 13.21 4.67 5.70
CA PRO A 33 13.47 5.66 4.66
C PRO A 33 12.80 6.99 5.00
N LYS A 34 13.43 8.11 4.63
CA LYS A 34 12.98 9.48 4.97
C LYS A 34 11.49 9.76 4.76
N TRP A 35 10.89 9.24 3.68
CA TRP A 35 9.47 9.46 3.36
C TRP A 35 8.53 8.77 4.36
N ALA A 36 8.97 7.69 4.99
CA ALA A 36 8.12 6.89 5.88
C ALA A 36 8.09 7.45 7.31
N VAL A 37 9.11 8.20 7.70
CA VAL A 37 9.23 8.83 9.03
C VAL A 37 8.02 9.70 9.39
N PRO A 38 7.57 10.67 8.57
CA PRO A 38 6.41 11.49 8.93
C PRO A 38 5.11 10.69 9.05
N ILE A 39 4.96 9.59 8.30
CA ILE A 39 3.80 8.70 8.44
C ILE A 39 3.89 7.94 9.76
N TRP A 40 5.07 7.42 10.08
CA TRP A 40 5.35 6.70 11.32
C TRP A 40 5.14 7.55 12.57
N GLU A 41 5.61 8.80 12.58
CA GLU A 41 5.39 9.74 13.67
C GLU A 41 3.91 10.05 13.89
N LYS A 42 3.13 10.22 12.80
CA LYS A 42 1.67 10.42 12.87
C LYS A 42 0.93 9.21 13.46
N MET A 43 1.52 8.01 13.44
CA MET A 43 0.97 6.82 14.09
C MET A 43 1.31 6.74 15.58
N GLY A 44 2.02 7.72 16.14
CA GLY A 44 2.52 7.67 17.52
C GLY A 44 3.84 6.91 17.64
N SER A 45 4.60 6.78 16.55
CA SER A 45 5.94 6.19 16.53
C SER A 45 6.00 4.77 17.15
N PRO A 46 5.17 3.81 16.70
CA PRO A 46 5.19 2.45 17.24
C PRO A 46 6.57 1.82 17.06
N SER A 47 6.97 0.96 17.99
CA SER A 47 8.21 0.18 17.87
C SER A 47 8.17 -0.67 16.61
N ILE A 48 9.19 -0.57 15.77
CA ILE A 48 9.28 -1.31 14.50
C ILE A 48 10.10 -2.60 14.68
N ASP A 49 11.12 -2.55 15.53
CA ASP A 49 12.03 -3.67 15.79
C ASP A 49 11.32 -4.86 16.45
N ASP A 50 10.21 -4.59 17.15
CA ASP A 50 9.40 -5.63 17.81
C ASP A 50 8.56 -6.45 16.83
N TYR A 51 8.41 -6.03 15.58
CA TYR A 51 7.41 -6.58 14.65
C TYR A 51 7.98 -7.26 13.40
N GLU A 52 9.16 -7.87 13.48
CA GLU A 52 9.77 -8.54 12.33
C GLU A 52 8.97 -9.74 11.77
N SER A 53 9.28 -10.10 10.51
CA SER A 53 8.76 -11.31 9.90
C SER A 53 9.57 -12.54 10.33
N VAL A 54 8.87 -13.57 10.82
CA VAL A 54 9.46 -14.87 11.15
C VAL A 54 9.18 -15.84 9.99
N HIS A 55 10.22 -16.16 9.22
CA HIS A 55 10.09 -17.00 8.02
C HIS A 55 10.40 -18.49 8.26
N ASN A 56 11.19 -18.80 9.29
CA ASN A 56 11.74 -20.13 9.55
C ASN A 56 11.34 -20.63 10.94
N GLY A 57 11.54 -21.93 11.20
CA GLY A 57 11.15 -22.58 12.45
C GLY A 57 9.84 -23.36 12.34
N GLU A 58 9.18 -23.61 13.48
CA GLU A 58 7.90 -24.32 13.53
C GLU A 58 6.82 -23.58 12.74
N LEU A 59 5.95 -24.33 12.06
CA LEU A 59 4.94 -23.73 11.17
C LEU A 59 4.01 -22.78 11.93
N LEU A 60 3.68 -23.10 13.18
CA LEU A 60 2.84 -22.28 14.06
C LEU A 60 3.54 -21.02 14.58
N GLU A 61 4.85 -20.88 14.46
CA GLU A 61 5.61 -19.70 14.91
C GLU A 61 5.96 -18.77 13.74
N ARG A 62 5.79 -19.23 12.49
CA ARG A 62 6.04 -18.39 11.32
C ARG A 62 5.00 -17.27 11.25
N ARG A 63 5.47 -16.04 11.11
CA ARG A 63 4.65 -14.83 11.03
C ARG A 63 5.21 -13.97 9.91
N HIS A 64 4.60 -14.03 8.74
CA HIS A 64 5.00 -13.24 7.58
C HIS A 64 3.76 -12.82 6.78
N GLY A 65 3.94 -11.86 5.88
CA GLY A 65 2.87 -11.32 5.06
C GLY A 65 2.50 -9.89 5.45
N LEU A 66 1.77 -9.23 4.55
CA LEU A 66 1.35 -7.83 4.74
C LEU A 66 0.27 -7.73 5.81
N ARG A 67 0.42 -6.74 6.69
CA ARG A 67 -0.48 -6.44 7.80
C ARG A 67 -1.08 -5.05 7.61
N LYS A 68 -2.20 -4.80 8.29
CA LYS A 68 -2.77 -3.46 8.34
C LYS A 68 -1.75 -2.49 8.97
N ASP A 69 -1.70 -1.29 8.41
CA ASP A 69 -0.79 -0.20 8.78
C ASP A 69 0.68 -0.41 8.45
N ASP A 70 1.04 -1.50 7.74
CA ASP A 70 2.40 -1.70 7.24
C ASP A 70 2.83 -0.55 6.33
N LEU A 71 4.09 -0.15 6.46
CA LEU A 71 4.72 0.80 5.54
C LEU A 71 5.19 0.04 4.31
N VAL A 72 4.72 0.44 3.14
CA VAL A 72 4.98 -0.27 1.88
C VAL A 72 5.42 0.68 0.76
N GLU A 73 6.18 0.12 -0.17
CA GLU A 73 6.51 0.73 -1.46
C GLU A 73 5.99 -0.17 -2.57
N ILE A 74 5.16 0.37 -3.45
CA ILE A 74 4.48 -0.35 -4.52
C ILE A 74 4.98 0.18 -5.86
N LEU A 75 5.47 -0.72 -6.70
CA LEU A 75 5.82 -0.44 -8.08
C LEU A 75 4.66 -0.84 -8.99
N LEU A 76 4.23 0.10 -9.82
CA LEU A 76 3.15 -0.06 -10.78
C LEU A 76 3.68 -0.37 -12.18
N ASP A 77 2.85 -0.97 -13.02
CA ASP A 77 3.13 -1.19 -14.44
C ASP A 77 3.14 0.15 -15.17
N ALA A 78 4.30 0.54 -15.69
CA ALA A 78 4.50 1.80 -16.39
C ALA A 78 3.58 1.96 -17.63
N ARG A 79 3.09 0.86 -18.21
CA ARG A 79 2.17 0.90 -19.37
C ARG A 79 0.79 1.45 -19.01
N ALA A 80 0.43 1.46 -17.73
CA ALA A 80 -0.83 2.01 -17.25
C ALA A 80 -0.79 3.54 -17.07
N PHE A 81 0.37 4.18 -17.25
CA PHE A 81 0.61 5.58 -16.96
C PHE A 81 1.16 6.35 -18.16
N LYS A 82 1.07 7.68 -18.13
CA LYS A 82 1.69 8.53 -19.15
C LYS A 82 3.20 8.61 -18.91
N GLU A 83 3.94 8.91 -19.97
CA GLU A 83 5.37 9.15 -19.84
C GLU A 83 5.63 10.34 -18.89
N GLY A 84 6.44 10.11 -17.86
CA GLY A 84 6.77 11.09 -16.84
C GLY A 84 5.98 10.98 -15.54
N ASP A 85 4.92 10.17 -15.48
CA ASP A 85 4.20 9.90 -14.24
C ASP A 85 5.04 9.06 -13.24
N ASP A 86 4.86 9.29 -11.94
CA ASP A 86 5.49 8.46 -10.91
C ASP A 86 4.78 7.10 -10.82
N ILE A 87 5.54 6.03 -11.04
CA ILE A 87 5.06 4.64 -10.99
C ILE A 87 5.32 3.98 -9.63
N ILE A 88 5.86 4.72 -8.66
CA ILE A 88 6.15 4.23 -7.31
C ILE A 88 5.23 4.92 -6.31
N VAL A 89 4.29 4.14 -5.77
CA VAL A 89 3.43 4.60 -4.68
C VAL A 89 4.02 4.17 -3.34
N LYS A 90 4.12 5.09 -2.39
CA LYS A 90 4.67 4.85 -1.06
C LYS A 90 3.64 5.28 -0.03
N GLY A 91 3.51 4.52 1.04
CA GLY A 91 2.59 4.90 2.10
C GLY A 91 2.31 3.79 3.09
N ARG A 92 1.27 4.03 3.88
CA ARG A 92 0.73 3.09 4.85
C ARG A 92 -0.39 2.27 4.24
N LEU A 93 -0.34 0.96 4.39
CA LEU A 93 -1.37 0.03 3.94
C LEU A 93 -2.63 0.12 4.81
N LEU A 94 -3.71 0.70 4.29
CA LEU A 94 -4.98 0.80 5.02
C LEU A 94 -5.82 -0.47 4.86
N SER A 95 -5.89 -0.99 3.64
CA SER A 95 -6.66 -2.19 3.32
C SER A 95 -6.07 -2.95 2.12
N SER A 96 -6.29 -4.26 2.11
CA SER A 96 -5.85 -5.17 1.05
C SER A 96 -7.06 -6.03 0.67
N GLY A 97 -7.84 -5.58 -0.31
CA GLY A 97 -9.08 -6.24 -0.77
C GLY A 97 -8.84 -7.51 -1.60
N LYS A 98 -9.74 -7.88 -2.51
CA LYS A 98 -9.46 -8.90 -3.54
C LYS A 98 -8.93 -8.29 -4.84
N THR A 99 -9.50 -7.16 -5.24
CA THR A 99 -9.21 -6.49 -6.53
C THR A 99 -8.36 -5.25 -6.38
N SER A 100 -8.39 -4.60 -5.20
CA SER A 100 -7.66 -3.36 -4.94
C SER A 100 -6.90 -3.37 -3.62
N ILE A 101 -5.91 -2.49 -3.52
CA ILE A 101 -5.14 -2.16 -2.32
C ILE A 101 -5.29 -0.68 -2.06
N GLU A 102 -5.47 -0.31 -0.80
CA GLU A 102 -5.64 1.08 -0.37
C GLU A 102 -4.44 1.55 0.43
N ILE A 103 -3.84 2.66 -0.02
CA ILE A 103 -2.63 3.23 0.54
C ILE A 103 -2.89 4.67 0.99
N LEU A 104 -2.48 5.01 2.21
CA LEU A 104 -2.38 6.39 2.67
C LEU A 104 -0.97 6.90 2.41
N THR A 105 -0.83 7.89 1.54
CA THR A 105 0.47 8.49 1.18
C THR A 105 0.98 9.44 2.27
N ASP A 106 2.23 9.86 2.17
CA ASP A 106 2.83 10.88 3.06
C ASP A 106 2.19 12.26 2.90
N ALA A 107 1.68 12.56 1.70
CA ALA A 107 0.88 13.75 1.40
C ALA A 107 -0.50 13.74 2.10
N GLY A 108 -0.95 12.58 2.61
CA GLY A 108 -2.26 12.41 3.23
C GLY A 108 -3.36 11.97 2.25
N ASP A 109 -3.00 11.69 1.00
CA ASP A 109 -3.95 11.19 0.01
C ASP A 109 -4.24 9.70 0.22
N THR A 110 -5.50 9.31 0.01
CA THR A 110 -5.89 7.91 -0.03
C THR A 110 -5.94 7.44 -1.48
N VAL A 111 -5.06 6.51 -1.83
CA VAL A 111 -4.90 5.97 -3.19
C VAL A 111 -5.41 4.53 -3.24
N TYR A 112 -6.33 4.27 -4.17
CA TYR A 112 -6.82 2.93 -4.46
C TYR A 112 -6.10 2.39 -5.70
N LEU A 113 -5.31 1.34 -5.51
CA LEU A 113 -4.55 0.69 -6.57
C LEU A 113 -5.24 -0.59 -6.99
N ALA A 114 -5.50 -0.76 -8.29
CA ALA A 114 -5.95 -2.04 -8.82
C ALA A 114 -4.78 -3.04 -8.77
N ARG A 115 -5.05 -4.30 -8.41
CA ARG A 115 -3.98 -5.30 -8.23
C ARG A 115 -3.33 -5.76 -9.52
N ASP A 116 -4.06 -5.71 -10.62
CA ASP A 116 -3.61 -6.09 -11.95
C ASP A 116 -2.55 -5.14 -12.53
N VAL A 117 -2.48 -3.89 -12.03
CA VAL A 117 -1.42 -2.93 -12.40
C VAL A 117 -0.23 -2.93 -11.45
N ILE A 118 -0.23 -3.75 -10.39
CA ILE A 118 0.87 -3.82 -9.43
C ILE A 118 1.91 -4.83 -9.91
N VAL A 119 3.14 -4.37 -10.10
CA VAL A 119 4.28 -5.22 -10.47
C VAL A 119 4.96 -5.79 -9.23
N LYS A 120 5.11 -4.99 -8.17
CA LYS A 120 5.82 -5.40 -6.95
C LYS A 120 5.34 -4.61 -5.74
N ILE A 121 5.22 -5.29 -4.61
CA ILE A 121 5.07 -4.67 -3.29
C ILE A 121 6.31 -4.98 -2.47
N LYS A 122 6.95 -3.94 -1.94
CA LYS A 122 8.06 -4.04 -1.01
C LYS A 122 7.58 -3.58 0.36
N LEU A 123 7.55 -4.51 1.31
CA LEU A 123 7.39 -4.18 2.73
C LEU A 123 8.62 -3.39 3.21
N ILE A 124 8.38 -2.27 3.88
CA ILE A 124 9.42 -1.40 4.43
C ILE A 124 9.56 -1.64 5.93
N ALA A 125 8.44 -1.69 6.64
CA ALA A 125 8.40 -1.94 8.07
C ALA A 125 7.01 -2.43 8.46
N HIS A 126 6.97 -3.40 9.38
CA HIS A 126 5.78 -3.69 10.14
C HIS A 126 5.62 -2.67 11.26
N THR A 127 4.39 -2.22 11.50
CA THR A 127 4.07 -1.21 12.52
C THR A 127 3.12 -1.74 13.57
N ARG A 128 2.61 -2.95 13.37
CA ARG A 128 1.68 -3.67 14.25
C ARG A 128 2.12 -5.14 14.36
N PRO A 129 1.79 -5.80 15.50
CA PRO A 129 2.05 -7.22 15.65
C PRO A 129 1.30 -8.04 14.61
N ALA A 130 1.65 -9.31 14.48
CA ALA A 130 0.89 -10.20 13.61
C ALA A 130 -0.57 -10.30 14.09
N TYR A 131 -1.50 -10.50 13.14
CA TYR A 131 -2.95 -10.49 13.42
C TYR A 131 -3.35 -11.33 14.65
N ILE A 132 -2.77 -12.51 14.81
CA ILE A 132 -3.08 -13.43 15.91
C ILE A 132 -2.66 -12.89 17.28
N ASP A 133 -1.64 -12.03 17.32
CA ASP A 133 -1.08 -11.44 18.52
C ASP A 133 -1.63 -10.02 18.78
N ASP A 134 -2.36 -9.46 17.81
CA ASP A 134 -2.91 -8.10 17.84
C ASP A 134 -4.27 -8.04 18.56
N LYS A 135 -4.21 -8.01 19.90
CA LYS A 135 -5.39 -7.93 20.76
C LYS A 135 -6.27 -6.71 20.48
N GLU A 136 -5.66 -5.58 20.14
CA GLU A 136 -6.38 -4.34 19.85
C GLU A 136 -7.20 -4.48 18.57
N LEU A 137 -6.60 -5.02 17.50
CA LEU A 137 -7.28 -5.25 16.24
C LEU A 137 -8.43 -6.26 16.40
N LEU A 138 -8.18 -7.37 17.08
CA LEU A 138 -9.19 -8.38 17.36
C LEU A 138 -10.37 -7.81 18.16
N ALA A 139 -10.11 -6.93 19.13
CA ALA A 139 -11.15 -6.26 19.89
C ALA A 139 -11.95 -5.28 19.02
N PHE A 140 -11.27 -4.50 18.18
CA PHE A 140 -11.89 -3.57 17.24
C PHE A 140 -12.82 -4.28 16.25
N GLU A 141 -12.35 -5.35 15.61
CA GLU A 141 -13.13 -6.12 14.63
C GLU A 141 -14.38 -6.74 15.27
N ARG A 142 -14.27 -7.28 16.49
CA ARG A 142 -15.41 -7.80 17.26
C ARG A 142 -16.44 -6.70 17.56
N ALA A 143 -15.97 -5.53 17.98
CA ALA A 143 -16.85 -4.40 18.28
C ALA A 143 -17.55 -3.89 17.00
N ASP A 144 -16.83 -3.83 15.88
CA ASP A 144 -17.38 -3.42 14.59
C ASP A 144 -18.45 -4.39 14.06
N MET A 145 -18.19 -5.70 14.13
CA MET A 145 -19.19 -6.72 13.77
C MET A 145 -20.47 -6.56 14.58
N LYS A 146 -20.34 -6.34 15.90
CA LYS A 146 -21.48 -6.11 16.79
C LYS A 146 -22.23 -4.81 16.44
N ARG A 147 -21.52 -3.76 16.03
CA ARG A 147 -22.14 -2.50 15.57
C ARG A 147 -22.94 -2.72 14.30
N ARG A 148 -22.36 -3.39 13.29
CA ARG A 148 -23.05 -3.71 12.03
C ARG A 148 -24.30 -4.56 12.24
N SER A 149 -24.23 -5.60 13.07
CA SER A 149 -25.40 -6.45 13.36
C SER A 149 -26.52 -5.64 14.04
N SER A 150 -26.18 -4.77 14.99
CA SER A 150 -27.17 -3.91 15.67
C SER A 150 -27.82 -2.88 14.73
N LEU A 151 -27.08 -2.37 13.75
CA LEU A 151 -27.60 -1.44 12.75
C LEU A 151 -28.55 -2.16 11.80
N HIS A 152 -28.17 -3.33 11.29
CA HIS A 152 -29.06 -4.16 10.46
C HIS A 152 -30.36 -4.50 11.20
N GLU A 153 -30.28 -4.90 12.47
CA GLU A 153 -31.47 -5.19 13.28
C GLU A 153 -32.39 -3.96 13.45
N LYS A 154 -31.82 -2.76 13.67
CA LYS A 154 -32.61 -1.52 13.76
C LYS A 154 -33.29 -1.20 12.45
N VAL A 155 -32.57 -1.28 11.33
CA VAL A 155 -33.13 -1.05 9.99
C VAL A 155 -34.27 -2.02 9.70
N GLU A 156 -34.13 -3.31 10.02
CA GLU A 156 -35.21 -4.29 9.84
C GLU A 156 -36.44 -3.98 10.70
N LYS A 157 -36.27 -3.53 11.94
CA LYS A 157 -37.39 -3.11 12.81
C LYS A 157 -38.10 -1.88 12.28
N GLU A 158 -37.38 -0.91 11.73
CA GLU A 158 -37.95 0.29 11.10
C GLU A 158 -38.67 -0.04 9.79
N VAL A 159 -38.14 -0.96 8.98
CA VAL A 159 -38.78 -1.43 7.74
C VAL A 159 -40.04 -2.23 8.05
N LYS A 160 -40.00 -3.15 9.02
CA LYS A 160 -41.20 -3.90 9.45
C LYS A 160 -42.27 -2.99 10.06
N GLY A 161 -41.89 -1.94 10.80
CA GLY A 161 -42.82 -0.93 11.31
C GLY A 161 -43.44 -0.03 10.22
N ARG A 162 -42.95 -0.11 8.98
CA ARG A 162 -43.46 0.64 7.81
C ARG A 162 -44.31 -0.22 6.88
N GLN A 163 -44.45 -1.52 7.16
CA GLN A 163 -45.00 -2.53 6.24
C GLN A 163 -46.41 -3.03 6.63
N ASP A 164 -47.19 -2.22 7.34
CA ASP A 164 -48.62 -2.48 7.59
C ASP A 164 -49.56 -1.61 6.73
N ASP A 165 -49.05 -0.69 5.89
CA ASP A 165 -49.90 0.09 4.99
C ASP A 165 -49.23 0.31 3.63
N SER A 166 -49.53 -0.58 2.69
CA SER A 166 -49.94 -0.27 1.30
C SER A 166 -49.59 -1.39 0.33
N HIS A 167 -50.64 -1.86 -0.35
CA HIS A 167 -50.62 -2.64 -1.56
C HIS A 167 -49.65 -2.05 -2.60
N LEU A 168 -48.52 -2.70 -2.88
CA LEU A 168 -47.68 -2.40 -4.04
C LEU A 168 -47.11 -3.70 -4.63
N TRP A 169 -48.00 -4.60 -5.04
CA TRP A 169 -47.76 -5.54 -6.14
C TRP A 169 -48.98 -5.45 -7.07
N GLY A 170 -48.85 -4.59 -8.07
CA GLY A 170 -49.73 -4.40 -9.23
C GLY A 170 -48.89 -3.80 -10.33
#